data_AF-A0A1W2CCT5-F1
#
_entry.id   AF-A0A1W2CCT5-F1
#
_cell.length_a   1.000
_cell.length_b   1.000
_cell.length_c   1.000
_cell.angle_alpha   90.00
_cell.angle_beta   90.00
_cell.angle_gamma   90.00
#
_symmetry.space_group_name_H-M   'P 1'
#
loop_
_entity.id
_entity.type
_entity.pdbx_description
1 polymer ?
#
loop_
_entity_poly.entity_id
_entity_poly.type
_entity_poly.pdbx_seq_one_letter_code
_entity_poly.pdbx_strand_id
1 'polypeptide(L)'
;MLTTPTIDQLPDLRKGLRKRKVPIIRLGMRGSFDSLGSFSVSKATDAFLIEWQIKNCTSKSSNFKDLCTDPRLELNRLELGWLIAAMFDFEAQRIIDSIGHPIEGFNAASQPRKAAEDWRHWAKVKAGHMYGL
;
A
#
# COMPACT_ATOMS: atom_id res chain seq x y z
N MET A 1 -6.09 -13.80 -6.98
CA MET A 1 -6.70 -13.37 -5.70
C MET A 1 -5.62 -12.68 -4.89
N LEU A 2 -5.90 -11.53 -4.26
CA LEU A 2 -4.94 -10.87 -3.38
C LEU A 2 -4.83 -11.68 -2.08
N THR A 3 -3.65 -12.23 -1.79
CA THR A 3 -3.38 -12.90 -0.52
C THR A 3 -2.64 -11.93 0.40
N THR A 4 -3.37 -11.36 1.35
CA THR A 4 -2.81 -10.47 2.37
C THR A 4 -2.18 -11.30 3.49
N PRO A 5 -0.99 -10.95 4.00
CA PRO A 5 -0.40 -11.64 5.14
C PRO A 5 -1.25 -11.51 6.40
N THR A 6 -1.16 -12.49 7.29
CA THR A 6 -1.88 -12.49 8.57
C THR A 6 -1.11 -11.75 9.68
N ILE A 7 -1.78 -11.48 10.81
CA ILE A 7 -1.13 -10.85 11.96
C ILE A 7 0.01 -11.70 12.52
N ASP A 8 -0.11 -13.02 12.46
CA ASP A 8 0.89 -13.95 12.98
C ASP A 8 2.16 -13.97 12.12
N GLN A 9 2.06 -13.58 10.84
CA GLN A 9 3.19 -13.45 9.93
C GLN A 9 3.92 -12.10 10.06
N LEU A 10 3.29 -11.09 10.68
CA LEU A 10 3.89 -9.76 10.82
C LEU A 10 5.22 -9.73 11.58
N PRO A 11 5.41 -10.45 12.71
CA PRO A 11 6.67 -10.46 13.44
C PRO A 11 7.86 -10.85 12.55
N ASP A 12 7.70 -11.90 11.74
CA ASP A 12 8.75 -12.37 10.83
C ASP A 12 8.98 -11.39 9.68
N LEU A 13 7.89 -10.88 9.10
CA LEU A 13 7.95 -9.88 8.03
C LEU A 13 8.60 -8.55 8.45
N ARG A 14 8.62 -8.26 9.76
CA ARG A 14 9.23 -7.07 10.38
C ARG A 14 10.71 -7.22 10.69
N LYS A 15 11.23 -8.45 10.74
CA LYS A 15 12.61 -8.71 11.19
C LYS A 15 13.61 -7.99 10.27
N GLY A 16 14.47 -7.17 10.87
CA GLY A 16 15.48 -6.39 10.15
C GLY A 16 14.97 -5.17 9.36
N LEU A 17 13.68 -4.83 9.45
CA LEU A 17 13.16 -3.60 8.83
C LEU A 17 13.69 -2.36 9.55
N ARG A 18 14.27 -1.42 8.78
CA ARG A 18 14.66 -0.08 9.23
C ARG A 18 13.52 0.91 9.01
N LYS A 19 13.50 2.02 9.74
CA LYS A 19 12.53 3.12 9.49
C LYS A 19 12.73 3.69 8.08
N ARG A 20 11.63 3.95 7.37
CA ARG A 20 11.58 4.70 6.10
C ARG A 20 10.52 5.79 6.17
N LYS A 21 10.51 6.69 5.18
CA LYS A 21 9.45 7.67 5.02
C LYS A 21 8.11 6.98 4.75
N VAL A 22 7.03 7.55 5.24
CA VAL A 22 5.67 7.15 4.88
C VAL A 22 5.45 7.34 3.36
N PRO A 23 4.65 6.48 2.71
CA PRO A 23 4.30 6.66 1.32
C PRO A 23 3.55 7.98 1.15
N ILE A 24 3.76 8.61 -0.01
CA ILE A 24 3.12 9.88 -0.34
C ILE A 24 1.64 9.62 -0.63
N ILE A 25 0.76 10.32 0.08
CA ILE A 25 -0.67 10.36 -0.20
C ILE A 25 -1.05 11.74 -0.73
N ARG A 26 -1.93 11.76 -1.73
CA ARG A 26 -2.46 12.99 -2.34
C ARG A 26 -3.97 12.93 -2.39
N LEU A 27 -4.61 14.10 -2.26
CA LEU A 27 -6.04 14.24 -2.47
C LEU A 27 -6.40 13.77 -3.90
N GLY A 28 -7.46 12.97 -4.02
CA GLY A 28 -7.93 12.46 -5.31
C GLY A 28 -7.17 11.23 -5.82
N MET A 29 -6.15 10.75 -5.10
CA MET A 29 -5.51 9.46 -5.42
C MET A 29 -6.55 8.34 -5.32
N ARG A 30 -6.61 7.49 -6.34
CA ARG A 30 -7.53 6.35 -6.41
C ARG A 30 -6.95 5.26 -7.29
N GLY A 31 -7.38 4.03 -7.06
CA GLY A 31 -7.04 2.87 -7.89
C GLY A 31 -8.13 1.83 -7.82
N SER A 32 -8.38 1.14 -8.92
CA SER A 32 -9.36 0.07 -8.99
C SER A 32 -8.91 -0.98 -10.00
N PHE A 33 -8.94 -2.23 -9.57
CA PHE A 33 -8.66 -3.39 -10.40
C PHE A 33 -9.66 -4.48 -10.05
N ASP A 34 -10.41 -4.98 -11.04
CA ASP A 34 -11.47 -5.98 -10.84
C ASP A 34 -11.00 -7.28 -10.17
N SER A 35 -9.70 -7.58 -10.25
CA SER A 35 -9.07 -8.76 -9.64
C SER A 35 -8.60 -8.54 -8.20
N LEU A 36 -8.44 -7.29 -7.75
CA LEU A 36 -7.86 -6.93 -6.46
C LEU A 36 -8.86 -6.21 -5.54
N GLY A 37 -9.55 -5.19 -6.05
CA GLY A 37 -10.34 -4.27 -5.26
C GLY A 37 -10.14 -2.81 -5.67
N SER A 38 -10.47 -1.88 -4.77
CA SER A 38 -10.37 -0.44 -5.01
C SER A 38 -9.93 0.33 -3.76
N PHE A 39 -9.35 1.51 -3.97
CA PHE A 39 -9.16 2.51 -2.93
C PHE A 39 -9.39 3.92 -3.48
N SER A 40 -9.75 4.84 -2.59
CA SER A 40 -9.88 6.27 -2.87
C SER A 40 -9.38 7.09 -1.69
N VAL A 41 -8.87 8.28 -1.99
CA VAL A 41 -8.38 9.25 -1.01
C VAL A 41 -9.18 10.54 -1.11
N SER A 42 -9.89 10.87 -0.03
CA SER A 42 -10.69 12.08 0.11
C SER A 42 -10.16 12.97 1.24
N LYS A 43 -10.64 14.21 1.28
CA LYS A 43 -10.28 15.18 2.32
C LYS A 43 -11.12 14.89 3.57
N ALA A 44 -10.48 14.74 4.72
CA ALA A 44 -11.10 14.84 6.04
C ALA A 44 -10.71 16.18 6.71
N THR A 45 -11.32 16.48 7.85
CA THR A 45 -11.14 17.73 8.59
C THR A 45 -9.67 18.07 8.84
N ASP A 46 -8.89 17.09 9.34
CA ASP A 46 -7.47 17.28 9.74
C ASP A 46 -6.49 16.29 9.06
N ALA A 47 -6.98 15.46 8.14
CA ALA A 47 -6.19 14.40 7.51
C ALA A 47 -6.76 13.97 6.15
N PHE A 48 -6.11 12.99 5.53
CA PHE A 48 -6.67 12.24 4.41
C PHE A 48 -7.51 11.07 4.93
N LEU A 49 -8.76 10.97 4.49
CA LEU A 49 -9.56 9.77 4.65
C LEU A 49 -9.25 8.83 3.50
N ILE A 50 -8.95 7.57 3.81
CA ILE A 50 -8.76 6.53 2.82
C ILE A 50 -9.91 5.54 2.96
N GLU A 51 -10.58 5.28 1.85
CA GLU A 51 -11.59 4.23 1.74
C GLU A 51 -11.01 3.14 0.84
N TRP A 52 -11.19 1.88 1.22
CA TRP A 52 -10.73 0.77 0.41
C TRP A 52 -11.64 -0.44 0.54
N GLN A 53 -11.58 -1.29 -0.47
CA GLN A 53 -12.32 -2.53 -0.54
C GLN A 53 -11.45 -3.55 -1.26
N ILE A 54 -11.17 -4.69 -0.62
CA ILE A 54 -10.63 -5.86 -1.31
C ILE A 54 -11.77 -6.59 -1.99
N LYS A 55 -11.51 -7.18 -3.16
CA LYS A 55 -12.49 -7.99 -3.89
C LYS A 55 -13.14 -9.03 -2.97
N ASN A 56 -14.47 -9.07 -2.97
CA ASN A 56 -15.30 -9.95 -2.14
C ASN A 56 -15.16 -9.73 -0.62
N CYS A 57 -14.61 -8.59 -0.20
CA CYS A 57 -14.57 -8.17 1.19
C CYS A 57 -15.45 -6.93 1.41
N THR A 58 -15.74 -6.63 2.67
CA THR A 58 -16.44 -5.41 3.07
C THR A 58 -15.54 -4.19 2.87
N SER A 59 -16.16 -3.08 2.49
CA SER A 59 -15.47 -1.79 2.41
C SER A 59 -15.08 -1.30 3.80
N LYS A 60 -13.92 -0.67 3.89
CA LYS A 60 -13.35 -0.10 5.11
C LYS A 60 -12.91 1.33 4.84
N SER A 61 -12.81 2.11 5.90
CA SER A 61 -12.25 3.46 5.82
C SER A 61 -11.52 3.81 7.12
N SER A 62 -10.52 4.69 7.00
CA SER A 62 -9.77 5.21 8.14
C SER A 62 -9.01 6.47 7.74
N ASN A 63 -8.76 7.36 8.69
CA ASN A 63 -7.80 8.44 8.47
C ASN A 63 -6.40 7.84 8.29
N PHE A 64 -5.62 8.41 7.37
CA PHE A 64 -4.25 8.00 7.14
C PHE A 64 -3.37 8.19 8.38
N LYS A 65 -3.61 9.27 9.15
CA LYS A 65 -2.92 9.54 10.40
C LYS A 65 -3.11 8.39 11.39
N ASP A 66 -4.36 7.94 11.58
CA ASP A 66 -4.70 6.86 12.50
C ASP A 66 -4.06 5.54 12.07
N LEU A 67 -4.06 5.22 10.76
CA LEU A 67 -3.34 4.06 10.21
C LEU A 67 -1.83 4.10 10.51
N CYS A 68 -1.25 5.30 10.59
CA CYS A 68 0.17 5.47 10.92
C CYS A 68 0.46 5.37 12.42
N THR A 69 -0.46 5.76 13.29
CA THR A 69 -0.19 5.95 14.73
C THR A 69 -0.88 4.95 15.64
N ASP A 70 -2.04 4.40 15.28
CA ASP A 70 -2.83 3.52 16.14
C ASP A 70 -2.44 2.03 15.95
N PRO A 71 -1.88 1.35 16.98
CA PRO A 71 -1.57 -0.08 16.91
C PRO A 71 -2.80 -0.98 16.72
N ARG A 72 -4.01 -0.50 17.03
CA ARG A 72 -5.23 -1.29 16.82
C ARG A 72 -5.60 -1.40 15.34
N LEU A 73 -5.05 -0.51 14.51
CA LEU A 73 -5.29 -0.47 13.06
C LEU A 73 -4.19 -1.15 12.25
N GLU A 74 -3.26 -1.90 12.87
CA GLU A 74 -2.15 -2.53 12.14
C GLU A 74 -2.61 -3.51 11.05
N LEU A 75 -3.68 -4.27 11.29
CA LEU A 75 -4.25 -5.15 10.27
C LEU A 75 -4.86 -4.36 9.11
N ASN A 76 -5.57 -3.28 9.41
CA ASN A 76 -6.12 -2.39 8.39
C ASN A 76 -5.01 -1.73 7.57
N ARG A 77 -3.92 -1.30 8.24
CA ARG A 77 -2.72 -0.76 7.59
C ARG A 77 -2.08 -1.82 6.68
N LEU A 78 -1.92 -3.04 7.19
CA LEU A 78 -1.34 -4.14 6.44
C LEU A 78 -2.14 -4.40 5.17
N GLU A 79 -3.46 -4.55 5.32
CA GLU A 79 -4.39 -4.80 4.24
C GLU A 79 -4.36 -3.72 3.16
N LEU A 80 -4.50 -2.46 3.56
CA LEU A 80 -4.47 -1.33 2.63
C LEU A 80 -3.13 -1.22 1.91
N GLY A 81 -2.02 -1.30 2.65
CA GLY A 81 -0.69 -1.19 2.06
C GLY A 81 -0.38 -2.34 1.10
N TRP A 82 -0.89 -3.55 1.38
CA TRP A 82 -0.78 -4.69 0.49
C TRP A 82 -1.62 -4.53 -0.77
N LEU A 83 -2.85 -4.03 -0.65
CA LEU A 83 -3.73 -3.75 -1.78
C LEU A 83 -3.09 -2.73 -2.72
N ILE A 84 -2.64 -1.59 -2.21
CA ILE A 84 -2.06 -0.53 -3.04
C ILE A 84 -0.74 -1.01 -3.67
N ALA A 85 0.09 -1.75 -2.92
CA ALA A 85 1.30 -2.31 -3.48
C ALA A 85 1.03 -3.30 -4.62
N ALA A 86 0.02 -4.16 -4.47
CA ALA A 86 -0.39 -5.08 -5.52
C ALA A 86 -0.86 -4.33 -6.78
N MET A 87 -1.59 -3.22 -6.62
CA MET A 87 -2.00 -2.38 -7.76
C MET A 87 -0.79 -1.80 -8.51
N PHE A 88 0.22 -1.33 -7.79
CA PHE A 88 1.47 -0.86 -8.42
C PHE A 88 2.28 -1.98 -9.05
N ASP A 89 2.31 -3.19 -8.46
CA ASP A 89 2.95 -4.36 -9.07
C ASP A 89 2.24 -4.74 -10.40
N PHE A 90 0.89 -4.66 -10.46
CA PHE A 90 0.13 -4.87 -11.69
C PHE A 90 0.44 -3.80 -12.75
N GLU A 91 0.52 -2.53 -12.36
CA GLU A 91 0.90 -1.44 -13.26
C GLU A 91 2.31 -1.63 -13.81
N ALA A 92 3.26 -1.98 -12.95
CA ALA A 92 4.64 -2.28 -13.33
C ALA A 92 4.72 -3.42 -14.33
N GLN A 93 3.99 -4.51 -14.08
CA GLN A 93 3.95 -5.66 -14.99
C GLN A 93 3.39 -5.27 -16.36
N ARG A 94 2.31 -4.49 -16.39
CA ARG A 94 1.73 -3.98 -17.65
C ARG A 94 2.73 -3.15 -18.47
N ILE A 95 3.53 -2.31 -17.80
CA ILE A 95 4.58 -1.53 -18.47
C ILE A 95 5.65 -2.45 -19.06
N ILE A 96 6.15 -3.42 -18.30
CA ILE A 96 7.15 -4.39 -18.75
C ILE A 96 6.64 -5.16 -19.97
N ASP A 97 5.42 -5.69 -19.88
CA ASP A 97 4.80 -6.47 -20.96
C ASP A 97 4.58 -5.62 -22.22
N SER A 98 4.27 -4.32 -22.07
CA SER A 98 4.04 -3.42 -23.21
C SER A 98 5.31 -3.06 -24.00
N ILE A 99 6.48 -3.07 -23.35
CA ILE A 99 7.75 -2.72 -23.98
C ILE A 99 8.39 -3.94 -24.63
N GLY A 100 8.22 -5.15 -24.06
CA GLY A 100 8.72 -6.41 -24.62
C GLY A 100 10.25 -6.61 -24.54
N HIS A 101 11.03 -5.55 -24.30
CA HIS A 101 12.46 -5.60 -24.03
C HIS A 101 12.75 -5.60 -22.52
N PRO A 102 13.35 -6.66 -21.94
CA PRO A 102 13.44 -6.84 -20.48
C PRO A 102 14.08 -5.66 -19.73
N ILE A 103 15.20 -5.13 -20.22
CA ILE A 103 15.94 -4.05 -19.53
C ILE A 103 15.16 -2.73 -19.61
N GLU A 104 14.64 -2.39 -20.79
CA GLU A 104 13.88 -1.16 -21.01
C GLU A 104 12.55 -1.18 -20.25
N GLY A 105 11.84 -2.31 -20.28
CA GLY A 105 10.64 -2.52 -19.50
C GLY A 105 10.88 -2.36 -18.00
N PHE A 106 11.95 -2.96 -17.49
CA PHE A 106 12.30 -2.86 -16.06
C PHE A 106 12.67 -1.44 -15.64
N ASN A 107 13.39 -0.70 -16.49
CA ASN A 107 13.74 0.70 -16.25
C ASN A 107 12.50 1.60 -16.29
N ALA A 108 11.60 1.40 -17.26
CA ALA A 108 10.35 2.14 -17.37
C ALA A 108 9.41 1.87 -16.19
N ALA A 109 9.37 0.64 -15.69
CA ALA A 109 8.57 0.23 -14.53
C ALA A 109 9.22 0.56 -13.17
N SER A 110 10.36 1.25 -13.13
CA SER A 110 11.11 1.54 -11.89
C SER A 110 10.28 2.31 -10.86
N GLN A 111 9.50 3.30 -11.29
CA GLN A 111 8.67 4.12 -10.40
C GLN A 111 7.53 3.33 -9.73
N PRO A 112 6.65 2.62 -10.46
CA PRO A 112 5.58 1.86 -9.81
C PRO A 112 6.16 0.74 -8.93
N ARG A 113 7.27 0.11 -9.31
CA ARG A 113 7.92 -0.90 -8.45
C ARG A 113 8.43 -0.33 -7.14
N LYS A 114 9.06 0.85 -7.19
CA LYS A 114 9.48 1.56 -5.98
C LYS A 114 8.27 1.92 -5.11
N ALA A 115 7.19 2.41 -5.71
CA ALA A 115 5.95 2.70 -4.97
C ALA A 115 5.39 1.44 -4.29
N ALA A 116 5.34 0.30 -5.00
CA ALA A 116 4.91 -0.97 -4.43
C ALA A 116 5.79 -1.43 -3.24
N GLU A 117 7.10 -1.21 -3.32
CA GLU A 117 8.02 -1.49 -2.22
C GLU A 117 7.75 -0.56 -1.01
N ASP A 118 7.60 0.75 -1.25
CA ASP A 118 7.35 1.73 -0.21
C ASP A 118 6.02 1.45 0.54
N TRP A 119 4.97 1.09 -0.19
CA TRP A 119 3.68 0.70 0.41
C TRP A 119 3.77 -0.61 1.19
N ARG A 120 4.44 -1.65 0.67
CA ARG A 120 4.70 -2.89 1.41
C ARG A 120 5.52 -2.64 2.67
N HIS A 121 6.51 -1.76 2.59
CA HIS A 121 7.34 -1.42 3.72
C HIS A 121 6.51 -0.75 4.82
N TRP A 122 5.73 0.28 4.47
CA TRP A 122 4.85 0.97 5.41
C TRP A 122 3.82 0.05 6.05
N ALA A 123 3.23 -0.85 5.28
CA ALA A 123 2.26 -1.84 5.76
C ALA A 123 2.83 -2.69 6.90
N LYS A 124 4.11 -3.05 6.79
CA LYS A 124 4.80 -3.95 7.73
C LYS A 124 5.36 -3.26 8.96
N VAL A 125 5.81 -2.01 8.90
CA VAL A 125 6.42 -1.35 10.08
C VAL A 125 5.39 -1.19 11.21
N LYS A 126 5.82 -1.16 12.48
CA LYS A 126 4.93 -0.94 13.63
C LYS A 126 4.28 0.46 13.59
N ALA A 127 3.05 0.58 14.09
CA ALA A 127 2.39 1.88 14.27
C ALA A 127 3.25 2.79 15.17
N GLY A 128 3.27 4.09 14.88
CA GLY A 128 4.06 5.08 15.62
C GLY A 128 5.57 5.07 15.31
N HIS A 129 6.12 4.00 14.73
CA HIS A 129 7.55 3.97 14.37
C HIS A 129 7.89 4.85 13.15
N MET A 130 6.87 5.20 12.35
CA MET A 130 6.97 6.04 11.16
C MET A 130 6.69 7.52 11.45
N TYR A 131 6.08 7.82 12.61
CA TYR A 131 5.74 9.17 13.04
C TYR A 131 6.87 9.69 13.95
N GLY A 132 7.90 10.25 13.31
CA GLY A 132 9.15 10.66 13.95
C GLY A 132 10.12 11.24 12.92
N LEU A 133 9.65 12.28 12.24
CA LEU A 133 10.41 13.31 11.56
C LEU A 133 9.77 14.65 11.91
#